data_AF-A0A7X8UQN3-F1
#
_entry.id   AF-A0A7X8UQN3-F1
#
_cell.length_a   1.000
_cell.length_b   1.000
_cell.length_c   1.000
_cell.angle_alpha   90.00
_cell.angle_beta   90.00
_cell.angle_gamma   90.00
#
_symmetry.space_group_name_H-M   'P 1'
#
loop_
_entity.id
_entity.type
_entity.pdbx_description
1 polymer ?
#
loop_
_entity_poly.entity_id
_entity_poly.type
_entity_poly.pdbx_seq_one_letter_code
_entity_poly.pdbx_strand_id
1 'polypeptide(L)'
;MYCYQCEQAAGGIGCTVAGVCGKDARTAALQDLLIHSLKGIGQYAHRARMLGVVDGEIDVFVVRSLFTTLTNVNFDGGRIAQMVNEAAKMRDKARAMYEASAGSAGRKAQRVDGPAQFKPAGDEDGMLNQAADIGVAARKQRLGDDAAGLGELLTYGIKGMAAYADHAHILGQDDDAVYAFLHEALDFLAGEPTDIGALLAMNLRCGEVNLKVMALLDAANTGAYGQPVPTPVRVTPVAGKAILVSGHDLKDLEELLKQTQGKGINVYTHGEMLPAHGYPQLKKHPHLVGNYGGAWQDQAREFDAFPGAILMTTNCIQRPRETYKARIFTTGLVGWPGVTHVDKSDFGPVIDAALAQPGFAADEPEKTILVGFGHDAVLGVADKVIEAVKAGAIRRFFLIGGCDGAKSGRNYYTEFAQALPKDCVILTLACGKYRFNKLDFGDIGGIPRLLDVGQCNDAYSAIQIALALSNAFKTPVNDLPLSLVLSWYEQKAVCILLTLLHLGIRNIRIGPSLPAFLTPAVVNVLVEKFALTPITTAQEDIKAILGE
;
A
#
# COMPACT_ATOMS: atom_id res chain seq x y z
N MET A 1 -4.05 -22.57 -9.28
CA MET A 1 -4.12 -21.37 -8.42
C MET A 1 -5.42 -20.62 -8.71
N TYR A 2 -5.85 -19.71 -7.82
CA TYR A 2 -6.87 -18.71 -8.15
C TYR A 2 -6.56 -17.43 -7.35
N CYS A 3 -6.21 -16.35 -8.03
CA CYS A 3 -5.85 -15.09 -7.38
C CYS A 3 -6.42 -13.90 -8.15
N TYR A 4 -7.18 -13.05 -7.46
CA TYR A 4 -7.81 -11.85 -8.03
C TYR A 4 -7.60 -10.58 -7.19
N GLN A 5 -6.63 -10.58 -6.28
CA GLN A 5 -6.44 -9.52 -5.29
C GLN A 5 -5.97 -8.16 -5.84
N CYS A 6 -5.60 -8.08 -7.13
CA CYS A 6 -5.14 -6.84 -7.76
C CYS A 6 -5.93 -6.53 -9.03
N GLU A 7 -5.94 -5.26 -9.40
CA GLU A 7 -6.69 -4.73 -10.55
C GLU A 7 -6.37 -5.45 -11.87
N GLN A 8 -5.15 -5.97 -12.01
CA GLN A 8 -4.68 -6.67 -13.20
C GLN A 8 -4.94 -8.18 -13.18
N ALA A 9 -5.88 -8.66 -12.36
CA ALA A 9 -6.34 -10.04 -12.43
C ALA A 9 -6.70 -10.41 -13.89
N ALA A 10 -6.30 -11.60 -14.33
CA ALA A 10 -6.47 -12.01 -15.73
C ALA A 10 -7.95 -11.91 -16.15
N GLY A 11 -8.20 -11.21 -17.26
CA GLY A 11 -9.55 -10.95 -17.78
C GLY A 11 -10.44 -10.09 -16.88
N GLY A 12 -9.92 -9.47 -15.82
CA GLY A 12 -10.74 -8.83 -14.78
C GLY A 12 -11.55 -9.82 -13.94
N ILE A 13 -11.14 -11.10 -13.93
CA ILE A 13 -11.86 -12.20 -13.25
C ILE A 13 -10.95 -12.86 -12.21
N GLY A 14 -9.77 -13.33 -12.63
CA GLY A 14 -8.87 -14.06 -11.75
C GLY A 14 -7.77 -14.81 -12.50
N CYS A 15 -6.58 -14.83 -11.91
CA CYS A 15 -5.43 -15.58 -12.44
C CYS A 15 -5.54 -17.06 -12.03
N THR A 16 -5.70 -17.97 -12.99
CA THR A 16 -5.92 -19.41 -12.74
C THR A 16 -4.72 -20.30 -13.07
N VAL A 17 -3.86 -19.88 -14.01
CA VAL A 17 -2.66 -20.61 -14.45
C VAL A 17 -1.39 -19.98 -13.89
N ALA A 18 -1.19 -18.70 -14.17
CA ALA A 18 -0.12 -17.87 -13.64
C ALA A 18 -0.65 -16.46 -13.39
N GLY A 19 -0.06 -15.75 -12.41
CA GLY A 19 -0.37 -14.36 -12.17
C GLY A 19 0.18 -13.45 -13.27
N VAL A 20 -0.61 -12.46 -13.69
CA VAL A 20 -0.13 -11.38 -14.60
C VAL A 20 1.09 -10.67 -14.01
N CYS A 21 1.20 -10.58 -12.69
CA CYS A 21 2.36 -10.05 -11.98
C CYS A 21 3.61 -10.95 -12.01
N GLY A 22 3.53 -12.15 -12.57
CA GLY A 22 4.60 -13.14 -12.59
C GLY A 22 4.59 -14.13 -11.42
N LYS A 23 3.60 -14.06 -10.52
CA LYS A 23 3.41 -15.03 -9.42
C LYS A 23 3.02 -16.40 -9.98
N ASP A 24 3.80 -17.42 -9.69
CA ASP A 24 3.51 -18.79 -10.11
C ASP A 24 2.46 -19.46 -9.21
N ALA A 25 1.95 -20.61 -9.65
CA ALA A 25 0.89 -21.33 -8.95
C ALA A 25 1.32 -21.85 -7.57
N ARG A 26 2.60 -22.24 -7.45
CA ARG A 26 3.23 -22.71 -6.21
C ARG A 26 3.23 -21.61 -5.15
N THR A 27 3.78 -20.45 -5.48
CA THR A 27 3.83 -19.28 -4.60
C THR A 27 2.43 -18.81 -4.23
N ALA A 28 1.49 -18.82 -5.18
CA ALA A 28 0.10 -18.47 -4.89
C ALA A 28 -0.55 -19.43 -3.86
N ALA A 29 -0.36 -20.74 -4.03
CA ALA A 29 -0.87 -21.75 -3.11
C ALA A 29 -0.27 -21.62 -1.70
N LEU A 30 1.03 -21.35 -1.60
CA LEU A 30 1.70 -21.12 -0.31
C LEU A 30 1.23 -19.84 0.38
N GLN A 31 0.92 -18.77 -0.38
CA GLN A 31 0.30 -17.57 0.19
C GLN A 31 -1.13 -17.84 0.71
N ASP A 32 -1.92 -18.66 0.01
CA ASP A 32 -3.25 -19.07 0.49
C ASP A 32 -3.15 -19.87 1.81
N LEU A 33 -2.18 -20.78 1.90
CA LEU A 33 -1.88 -21.50 3.15
C LEU A 33 -1.42 -20.61 4.29
N LEU A 34 -0.59 -19.61 3.99
CA LEU A 34 -0.15 -18.66 5.01
C LEU A 34 -1.37 -17.92 5.57
N ILE A 35 -2.24 -17.37 4.72
CA ILE A 35 -3.46 -16.71 5.16
C ILE A 35 -4.37 -17.64 5.95
N HIS A 36 -4.54 -18.90 5.51
CA HIS A 36 -5.28 -19.89 6.27
C HIS A 36 -4.66 -20.12 7.66
N SER A 37 -3.34 -20.24 7.76
CA SER A 37 -2.64 -20.41 9.04
C SER A 37 -2.81 -19.19 9.96
N LEU A 38 -2.77 -17.97 9.40
CA LEU A 38 -3.01 -16.73 10.17
C LEU A 38 -4.43 -16.65 10.73
N LYS A 39 -5.44 -17.16 10.02
CA LYS A 39 -6.80 -17.31 10.57
C LYS A 39 -6.80 -18.16 11.84
N GLY A 40 -6.02 -19.25 11.85
CA GLY A 40 -5.86 -20.11 13.03
C GLY A 40 -5.20 -19.40 14.21
N ILE A 41 -4.21 -18.53 13.95
CA ILE A 41 -3.62 -17.66 14.98
C ILE A 41 -4.68 -16.71 15.53
N GLY A 42 -5.38 -15.98 14.64
CA GLY A 42 -6.42 -15.01 15.00
C GLY A 42 -7.51 -15.62 15.89
N GLN A 43 -7.94 -16.85 15.57
CA GLN A 43 -8.91 -17.60 16.37
C GLN A 43 -8.49 -17.72 17.85
N TYR A 44 -7.26 -18.12 18.16
CA TYR A 44 -6.82 -18.22 19.56
C TYR A 44 -6.41 -16.87 20.16
N ALA A 45 -5.69 -16.04 19.40
CA ALA A 45 -5.17 -14.77 19.89
C ALA A 45 -6.28 -13.77 20.19
N HIS A 46 -7.36 -13.74 19.41
CA HIS A 46 -8.55 -12.93 19.69
C HIS A 46 -9.19 -13.33 21.03
N ARG A 47 -9.37 -14.64 21.26
CA ARG A 47 -9.95 -15.17 22.50
C ARG A 47 -9.06 -14.94 23.72
N ALA A 48 -7.74 -15.10 23.59
CA ALA A 48 -6.79 -14.78 24.66
C ALA A 48 -6.86 -13.29 25.02
N ARG A 49 -6.95 -12.41 24.02
CA ARG A 49 -7.06 -10.96 24.19
C ARG A 49 -8.37 -10.56 24.89
N MET A 50 -9.49 -11.24 24.61
CA MET A 50 -10.75 -11.07 25.37
C MET A 50 -10.64 -11.45 26.86
N LEU A 51 -9.60 -12.20 27.24
CA LEU A 51 -9.27 -12.53 28.63
C LEU A 51 -8.13 -11.67 29.18
N GLY A 52 -7.74 -10.60 28.48
CA GLY A 52 -6.72 -9.64 28.90
C GLY A 52 -5.28 -10.10 28.69
N VAL A 53 -5.04 -11.13 27.86
CA VAL A 53 -3.70 -11.67 27.60
C VAL A 53 -3.31 -11.43 26.13
N VAL A 54 -2.13 -10.83 25.94
CA VAL A 54 -1.58 -10.41 24.64
C VAL A 54 -0.12 -10.84 24.52
N ASP A 55 0.40 -10.91 23.30
CA ASP A 55 1.80 -11.24 23.03
C ASP A 55 2.29 -10.53 21.77
N GLY A 56 3.30 -9.67 21.95
CA GLY A 56 3.80 -8.81 20.87
C GLY A 56 4.46 -9.57 19.72
N GLU A 57 5.02 -10.75 19.96
CA GLU A 57 5.62 -11.57 18.90
C GLU A 57 4.52 -12.11 17.96
N ILE A 58 3.39 -12.58 18.52
CA ILE A 58 2.22 -12.99 17.73
C ILE A 58 1.66 -11.81 16.94
N ASP A 59 1.49 -10.66 17.60
CA ASP A 59 0.95 -9.43 17.01
C ASP A 59 1.77 -9.00 15.77
N VAL A 60 3.10 -8.87 15.93
CA VAL A 60 4.03 -8.47 14.85
C VAL A 60 4.13 -9.54 13.77
N PHE A 61 4.12 -10.83 14.13
CA PHE A 61 4.17 -11.92 13.16
C PHE A 61 2.95 -11.91 12.23
N VAL A 62 1.74 -11.66 12.76
CA VAL A 62 0.52 -11.57 11.97
C VAL A 62 0.61 -10.42 10.96
N VAL A 63 1.06 -9.24 11.40
CA VAL A 63 1.25 -8.06 10.55
C VAL A 63 2.22 -8.37 9.39
N ARG A 64 3.42 -8.86 9.71
CA ARG A 64 4.44 -9.17 8.69
C ARG A 64 3.98 -10.25 7.72
N SER A 65 3.25 -11.25 8.21
CA SER A 65 2.75 -12.34 7.37
C SER A 65 1.65 -11.89 6.42
N LEU A 66 0.72 -11.03 6.87
CA LEU A 66 -0.26 -10.40 6.01
C LEU A 66 0.44 -9.58 4.92
N PHE A 67 1.38 -8.71 5.30
CA PHE A 67 2.12 -7.85 4.37
C PHE A 67 2.92 -8.67 3.32
N THR A 68 3.52 -9.79 3.72
CA THR A 68 4.25 -10.69 2.79
C THR A 68 3.40 -11.17 1.61
N THR A 69 2.07 -11.25 1.77
CA THR A 69 1.16 -11.75 0.74
C THR A 69 0.53 -10.67 -0.15
N LEU A 70 0.96 -9.41 -0.03
CA LEU A 70 0.54 -8.35 -0.95
C LEU A 70 1.06 -8.61 -2.37
N THR A 71 0.40 -8.01 -3.33
CA THR A 71 0.85 -8.03 -4.72
C THR A 71 2.22 -7.39 -4.82
N ASN A 72 3.14 -8.12 -5.46
CA ASN A 72 4.51 -7.69 -5.72
C ASN A 72 5.39 -7.49 -4.48
N VAL A 73 5.12 -8.19 -3.37
CA VAL A 73 6.03 -8.22 -2.20
C VAL A 73 6.99 -9.40 -2.28
N ASN A 74 6.48 -10.62 -2.14
CA ASN A 74 7.33 -11.82 -2.03
C ASN A 74 6.91 -12.92 -3.01
N PHE A 75 7.86 -13.33 -3.85
CA PHE A 75 7.74 -14.40 -4.84
C PHE A 75 8.62 -15.61 -4.50
N ASP A 76 9.28 -15.61 -3.34
CA ASP A 76 10.10 -16.71 -2.87
C ASP A 76 9.24 -17.73 -2.12
N GLY A 77 8.84 -18.79 -2.84
CA GLY A 77 8.04 -19.88 -2.28
C GLY A 77 8.70 -20.54 -1.07
N GLY A 78 10.03 -20.66 -1.03
CA GLY A 78 10.74 -21.28 0.09
C GLY A 78 10.60 -20.45 1.38
N ARG A 79 10.75 -19.12 1.29
CA ARG A 79 10.50 -18.22 2.42
C ARG A 79 9.06 -18.25 2.89
N ILE A 80 8.09 -18.31 1.97
CA ILE A 80 6.67 -18.36 2.34
C ILE A 80 6.35 -19.70 3.03
N ALA A 81 6.90 -20.83 2.57
CA ALA A 81 6.74 -22.12 3.23
C ALA A 81 7.34 -22.13 4.65
N GLN A 82 8.48 -21.46 4.87
CA GLN A 82 9.04 -21.25 6.21
C GLN A 82 8.07 -20.48 7.11
N MET A 83 7.47 -19.40 6.60
CA MET A 83 6.47 -18.61 7.35
C MET A 83 5.20 -19.42 7.68
N VAL A 84 4.78 -20.35 6.81
CA VAL A 84 3.66 -21.28 7.14
C VAL A 84 4.01 -22.15 8.35
N ASN A 85 5.24 -22.66 8.42
CA ASN A 85 5.71 -23.43 9.57
C ASN A 85 5.81 -22.58 10.85
N GLU A 86 6.29 -21.35 10.74
CA GLU A 86 6.34 -20.40 11.86
C GLU A 86 4.93 -20.03 12.34
N ALA A 87 3.97 -19.87 11.43
CA ALA A 87 2.58 -19.60 11.77
C ALA A 87 1.96 -20.72 12.63
N ALA A 88 2.33 -21.98 12.39
CA ALA A 88 1.89 -23.08 13.24
C ALA A 88 2.45 -22.96 14.68
N LYS A 89 3.71 -22.55 14.84
CA LYS A 89 4.32 -22.30 16.16
C LYS A 89 3.63 -21.14 16.88
N MET A 90 3.38 -20.03 16.16
CA MET A 90 2.68 -18.87 16.71
C MET A 90 1.25 -19.19 17.11
N ARG A 91 0.56 -20.03 16.32
CA ARG A 91 -0.77 -20.52 16.68
C ARG A 91 -0.73 -21.36 17.95
N ASP A 92 0.21 -22.29 18.07
CA ASP A 92 0.30 -23.15 19.25
C ASP A 92 0.66 -22.33 20.51
N LYS A 93 1.48 -21.28 20.36
CA LYS A 93 1.73 -20.28 21.40
C LYS A 93 0.45 -19.55 21.80
N ALA A 94 -0.32 -19.02 20.82
CA ALA A 94 -1.59 -18.35 21.06
C ALA A 94 -2.62 -19.27 21.73
N ARG A 95 -2.66 -20.54 21.33
CA ARG A 95 -3.50 -21.57 21.94
C ARG A 95 -3.16 -21.79 23.41
N ALA A 96 -1.88 -21.97 23.73
CA ALA A 96 -1.44 -22.15 25.11
C ALA A 96 -1.79 -20.93 25.98
N MET A 97 -1.61 -19.72 25.45
CA MET A 97 -2.02 -18.48 26.12
C MET A 97 -3.53 -18.45 26.39
N TYR A 98 -4.35 -18.81 25.41
CA TYR A 98 -5.81 -18.89 25.57
C TYR A 98 -6.22 -19.94 26.60
N GLU A 99 -5.68 -21.15 26.52
CA GLU A 99 -6.04 -22.25 27.43
C GLU A 99 -5.66 -21.92 28.89
N ALA A 100 -4.47 -21.35 29.11
CA ALA A 100 -4.01 -20.93 30.43
C ALA A 100 -4.83 -19.76 31.01
N SER A 101 -5.14 -18.75 30.19
CA SER A 101 -5.94 -17.60 30.62
C SER A 101 -7.40 -17.98 30.89
N ALA A 102 -7.98 -18.89 30.09
CA ALA A 102 -9.31 -19.43 30.34
C ALA A 102 -9.36 -20.17 31.69
N GLY A 103 -8.38 -21.05 31.95
CA GLY A 103 -8.26 -21.76 33.22
C GLY A 103 -8.12 -20.80 34.42
N SER A 104 -7.28 -19.77 34.29
CA SER A 104 -7.11 -18.74 35.32
C SER A 104 -8.37 -17.93 35.58
N ALA A 105 -9.20 -17.72 34.55
CA ALA A 105 -10.51 -17.08 34.66
C ALA A 105 -11.64 -18.01 35.14
N GLY A 106 -11.32 -19.25 35.54
CA GLY A 106 -12.32 -20.24 35.96
C GLY A 106 -13.23 -20.73 34.84
N ARG A 107 -12.83 -20.54 33.58
CA ARG A 107 -13.58 -20.93 32.37
C ARG A 107 -12.94 -22.16 31.74
N LYS A 108 -13.75 -23.08 31.23
CA LYS A 108 -13.24 -24.17 30.38
C LYS A 108 -12.89 -23.59 29.01
N ALA A 109 -11.65 -23.77 28.57
CA ALA A 109 -11.24 -23.40 27.22
C ALA A 109 -12.10 -24.13 26.18
N GLN A 110 -12.64 -23.37 25.24
CA GLN A 110 -13.46 -23.92 24.17
C GLN A 110 -12.53 -24.50 23.10
N ARG A 111 -12.90 -25.66 22.56
CA ARG A 111 -12.24 -26.18 21.36
C ARG A 111 -12.59 -25.26 20.19
N VAL A 112 -11.59 -24.88 19.41
CA VAL A 112 -11.76 -24.04 18.22
C VAL A 112 -11.45 -24.87 16.98
N ASP A 113 -12.42 -25.03 16.08
CA ASP A 113 -12.27 -25.82 14.86
C ASP A 113 -11.81 -24.96 13.66
N GLY A 114 -11.72 -25.58 12.48
CA GLY A 114 -11.29 -24.90 11.25
C GLY A 114 -9.78 -24.65 11.21
N PRO A 115 -9.33 -23.46 10.77
CA PRO A 115 -7.90 -23.16 10.62
C PRO A 115 -7.06 -23.34 11.89
N ALA A 116 -7.65 -23.18 13.07
CA ALA A 116 -7.05 -23.46 14.37
C ALA A 116 -6.52 -24.90 14.53
N GLN A 117 -6.99 -25.85 13.73
CA GLN A 117 -6.56 -27.26 13.76
C GLN A 117 -5.58 -27.62 12.64
N PHE A 118 -5.29 -26.69 11.72
CA PHE A 118 -4.47 -26.95 10.53
C PHE A 118 -3.01 -27.29 10.86
N LYS A 119 -2.52 -28.48 10.51
CA LYS A 119 -1.09 -28.81 10.67
C LYS A 119 -0.41 -28.78 9.31
N PRO A 120 0.58 -27.90 9.09
CA PRO A 120 1.35 -27.92 7.85
C PRO A 120 2.02 -29.28 7.65
N ALA A 121 2.05 -29.76 6.40
CA ALA A 121 2.84 -30.94 6.04
C ALA A 121 4.33 -30.69 6.27
N GLY A 122 5.11 -31.77 6.46
CA GLY A 122 6.54 -31.69 6.76
C GLY A 122 7.42 -31.29 5.57
N ASP A 123 6.87 -31.32 4.35
CA ASP A 123 7.53 -30.91 3.12
C ASP A 123 6.60 -30.01 2.29
N GLU A 124 7.19 -29.37 1.29
CA GLU A 124 6.49 -28.37 0.51
C GLU A 124 5.44 -28.97 -0.45
N ASP A 125 5.70 -30.14 -1.03
CA ASP A 125 4.75 -30.83 -1.90
C ASP A 125 3.48 -31.21 -1.12
N GLY A 126 3.63 -31.67 0.12
CA GLY A 126 2.53 -31.90 1.05
C GLY A 126 1.76 -30.63 1.36
N MET A 127 2.45 -29.49 1.54
CA MET A 127 1.78 -28.20 1.71
C MET A 127 0.96 -27.85 0.46
N LEU A 128 1.54 -27.94 -0.73
CA LEU A 128 0.83 -27.62 -1.97
C LEU A 128 -0.45 -28.46 -2.14
N ASN A 129 -0.44 -29.72 -1.71
CA ASN A 129 -1.63 -30.56 -1.67
C ASN A 129 -2.68 -30.04 -0.68
N GLN A 130 -2.27 -29.63 0.53
CA GLN A 130 -3.16 -29.01 1.52
C GLN A 130 -3.77 -27.68 1.06
N ALA A 131 -3.08 -26.95 0.17
CA ALA A 131 -3.54 -25.68 -0.36
C ALA A 131 -4.76 -25.79 -1.29
N ALA A 132 -4.98 -26.97 -1.90
CA ALA A 132 -5.99 -27.17 -2.94
C ALA A 132 -7.42 -26.85 -2.46
N ASP A 133 -7.74 -27.20 -1.21
CA ASP A 133 -9.10 -27.09 -0.66
C ASP A 133 -9.39 -25.76 0.07
N ILE A 134 -8.38 -24.91 0.24
CA ILE A 134 -8.49 -23.66 1.03
C ILE A 134 -8.46 -22.38 0.18
N GLY A 135 -8.06 -22.50 -1.09
CA GLY A 135 -7.91 -21.37 -2.00
C GLY A 135 -9.21 -20.62 -2.26
N VAL A 136 -9.10 -19.44 -2.87
CA VAL A 136 -10.25 -18.58 -3.19
C VAL A 136 -11.34 -19.31 -3.99
N ALA A 137 -10.95 -20.13 -4.98
CA ALA A 137 -11.91 -20.89 -5.79
C ALA A 137 -12.78 -21.85 -4.96
N ALA A 138 -12.17 -22.60 -4.04
CA ALA A 138 -12.89 -23.51 -3.15
C ALA A 138 -13.83 -22.74 -2.20
N ARG A 139 -13.41 -21.57 -1.70
CA ARG A 139 -14.25 -20.70 -0.88
C ARG A 139 -15.43 -20.11 -1.65
N LYS A 140 -15.25 -19.71 -2.92
CA LYS A 140 -16.36 -19.27 -3.78
C LYS A 140 -17.40 -20.37 -3.97
N GLN A 141 -16.97 -21.60 -4.23
CA GLN A 141 -17.88 -22.75 -4.38
C GLN A 141 -18.70 -23.02 -3.11
N ARG A 142 -18.09 -22.83 -1.93
CA ARG A 142 -18.70 -23.12 -0.64
C ARG A 142 -19.58 -21.99 -0.08
N LEU A 143 -19.18 -20.74 -0.27
CA LEU A 143 -19.83 -19.57 0.35
C LEU A 143 -20.71 -18.78 -0.62
N GLY A 144 -20.59 -19.05 -1.92
CA GLY A 144 -21.16 -18.21 -2.97
C GLY A 144 -20.27 -16.99 -3.27
N ASP A 145 -20.46 -16.42 -4.46
CA ASP A 145 -19.58 -15.38 -4.99
C ASP A 145 -19.63 -14.07 -4.19
N ASP A 146 -20.81 -13.68 -3.69
CA ASP A 146 -21.01 -12.44 -2.93
C ASP A 146 -20.30 -12.48 -1.57
N ALA A 147 -20.56 -13.53 -0.78
CA ALA A 147 -19.95 -13.67 0.56
C ALA A 147 -18.44 -13.92 0.47
N ALA A 148 -18.00 -14.78 -0.45
CA ALA A 148 -16.58 -14.99 -0.70
C ALA A 148 -15.89 -13.69 -1.15
N GLY A 149 -16.51 -12.93 -2.06
CA GLY A 149 -15.99 -11.65 -2.54
C GLY A 149 -15.82 -10.61 -1.44
N LEU A 150 -16.80 -10.47 -0.55
CA LEU A 150 -16.72 -9.56 0.59
C LEU A 150 -15.72 -10.03 1.68
N GLY A 151 -15.58 -11.35 1.87
CA GLY A 151 -14.54 -11.91 2.72
C GLY A 151 -13.14 -11.65 2.16
N GLU A 152 -13.00 -11.67 0.83
CA GLU A 152 -11.75 -11.31 0.16
C GLU A 152 -11.49 -9.80 0.19
N LEU A 153 -12.51 -8.95 0.07
CA LEU A 153 -12.39 -7.51 0.31
C LEU A 153 -11.82 -7.23 1.71
N LEU A 154 -12.30 -7.91 2.74
CA LEU A 154 -11.79 -7.76 4.11
C LEU A 154 -10.37 -8.28 4.23
N THR A 155 -10.09 -9.47 3.67
CA THR A 155 -8.74 -10.05 3.65
C THR A 155 -7.74 -9.11 2.98
N TYR A 156 -8.13 -8.44 1.90
CA TYR A 156 -7.29 -7.47 1.20
C TYR A 156 -7.18 -6.14 1.94
N GLY A 157 -8.25 -5.70 2.62
CA GLY A 157 -8.21 -4.56 3.54
C GLY A 157 -7.19 -4.75 4.66
N ILE A 158 -7.25 -5.87 5.39
CA ILE A 158 -6.32 -6.14 6.50
C ILE A 158 -4.87 -6.35 6.02
N LYS A 159 -4.68 -6.86 4.80
CA LYS A 159 -3.38 -6.92 4.13
C LYS A 159 -2.80 -5.51 3.91
N GLY A 160 -3.56 -4.62 3.29
CA GLY A 160 -3.13 -3.23 3.07
C GLY A 160 -2.84 -2.49 4.37
N MET A 161 -3.71 -2.66 5.36
CA MET A 161 -3.55 -2.07 6.69
C MET A 161 -2.31 -2.60 7.42
N ALA A 162 -2.03 -3.90 7.31
CA ALA A 162 -0.83 -4.50 7.89
C ALA A 162 0.47 -3.91 7.32
N ALA A 163 0.49 -3.52 6.03
CA ALA A 163 1.65 -2.87 5.45
C ALA A 163 1.97 -1.53 6.14
N TYR A 164 0.95 -0.72 6.44
CA TYR A 164 1.14 0.54 7.15
C TYR A 164 1.50 0.33 8.62
N ALA A 165 0.88 -0.66 9.27
CA ALA A 165 1.20 -1.02 10.66
C ALA A 165 2.65 -1.51 10.80
N ASP A 166 3.16 -2.27 9.83
CA ASP A 166 4.56 -2.74 9.81
C ASP A 166 5.54 -1.56 9.77
N HIS A 167 5.30 -0.57 8.90
CA HIS A 167 6.15 0.61 8.81
C HIS A 167 6.10 1.49 10.07
N ALA A 168 4.93 1.62 10.71
CA ALA A 168 4.81 2.32 11.99
C ALA A 168 5.61 1.57 13.09
N HIS A 169 5.45 0.24 13.17
CA HIS A 169 6.16 -0.62 14.10
C HIS A 169 7.68 -0.54 13.93
N ILE A 170 8.17 -0.53 12.69
CA ILE A 170 9.60 -0.40 12.36
C ILE A 170 10.21 0.90 12.93
N LEU A 171 9.39 1.94 13.07
CA LEU A 171 9.73 3.23 13.67
C LEU A 171 9.37 3.34 15.17
N GLY A 172 8.95 2.23 15.79
CA GLY A 172 8.64 2.14 17.22
C GLY A 172 7.28 2.71 17.60
N GLN A 173 6.35 2.82 16.64
CA GLN A 173 4.98 3.26 16.88
C GLN A 173 4.02 2.08 16.72
N ASP A 174 3.37 1.70 17.82
CA ASP A 174 2.45 0.58 17.88
C ASP A 174 1.14 0.99 18.57
N ASP A 175 0.04 0.31 18.24
CA ASP A 175 -1.23 0.47 18.93
C ASP A 175 -1.96 -0.86 19.07
N ASP A 176 -2.25 -1.24 20.31
CA ASP A 176 -2.86 -2.52 20.68
C ASP A 176 -4.21 -2.78 19.98
N ALA A 177 -4.99 -1.72 19.72
CA ALA A 177 -6.29 -1.85 19.07
C ALA A 177 -6.16 -2.30 17.61
N VAL A 178 -5.03 -2.01 16.95
CA VAL A 178 -4.74 -2.46 15.59
C VAL A 178 -4.55 -3.98 15.56
N TYR A 179 -3.72 -4.51 16.45
CA TYR A 179 -3.50 -5.95 16.57
C TYR A 179 -4.75 -6.68 17.03
N ALA A 180 -5.50 -6.09 17.98
CA ALA A 180 -6.78 -6.61 18.43
C ALA A 180 -7.75 -6.82 17.26
N PHE A 181 -7.87 -5.81 16.39
CA PHE A 181 -8.74 -5.88 15.23
C PHE A 181 -8.22 -6.88 14.18
N LEU A 182 -6.91 -6.96 13.94
CA LEU A 182 -6.36 -7.96 13.03
C LEU A 182 -6.69 -9.39 13.46
N HIS A 183 -6.56 -9.69 14.76
CA HIS A 183 -6.92 -11.00 15.31
C HIS A 183 -8.41 -11.28 15.20
N GLU A 184 -9.25 -10.27 15.49
CA GLU A 184 -10.70 -10.38 15.34
C GLU A 184 -11.13 -10.60 13.89
N ALA A 185 -10.59 -9.84 12.94
CA ALA A 185 -10.91 -9.98 11.52
C ALA A 185 -10.49 -11.36 11.00
N LEU A 186 -9.35 -11.87 11.45
CA LEU A 186 -8.88 -13.22 11.11
C LEU A 186 -9.75 -14.32 11.72
N ASP A 187 -10.18 -14.18 12.98
CA ASP A 187 -11.16 -15.08 13.62
C ASP A 187 -12.51 -15.05 12.89
N PHE A 188 -13.01 -13.86 12.58
CA PHE A 188 -14.23 -13.66 11.80
C PHE A 188 -14.15 -14.34 10.43
N LEU A 189 -13.04 -14.16 9.70
CA LEU A 189 -12.80 -14.82 8.40
C LEU A 189 -12.57 -16.33 8.51
N ALA A 190 -12.21 -16.85 9.70
CA ALA A 190 -12.08 -18.28 9.97
C ALA A 190 -13.46 -18.95 10.12
N GLY A 191 -14.46 -18.20 10.59
CA GLY A 191 -15.85 -18.64 10.71
C GLY A 191 -16.62 -18.72 9.38
N GLU A 192 -15.99 -18.31 8.27
CA GLU A 192 -16.56 -18.32 6.92
C GLU A 192 -17.98 -17.72 6.84
N PRO A 193 -18.15 -16.46 7.27
CA PRO A 193 -19.46 -15.83 7.36
C PRO A 193 -20.10 -15.68 5.98
N THR A 194 -21.41 -15.91 5.92
CA THR A 194 -22.22 -15.72 4.70
C THR A 194 -23.21 -14.56 4.80
N ASP A 195 -23.35 -13.96 5.99
CA ASP A 195 -24.18 -12.78 6.19
C ASP A 195 -23.53 -11.53 5.59
N ILE A 196 -24.15 -11.00 4.52
CA ILE A 196 -23.65 -9.86 3.75
C ILE A 196 -23.56 -8.59 4.62
N GLY A 197 -24.51 -8.38 5.53
CA GLY A 197 -24.53 -7.21 6.41
C GLY A 197 -23.35 -7.19 7.37
N ALA A 198 -23.07 -8.32 8.03
CA ALA A 198 -21.94 -8.51 8.94
C ALA A 198 -20.61 -8.39 8.20
N LEU A 199 -20.51 -8.97 7.00
CA LEU A 199 -19.34 -8.82 6.13
C LEU A 199 -19.07 -7.36 5.78
N LEU A 200 -20.10 -6.61 5.37
CA LEU A 200 -19.98 -5.18 5.07
C LEU A 200 -19.59 -4.37 6.32
N ALA A 201 -20.20 -4.66 7.47
CA ALA A 201 -19.87 -3.99 8.72
C ALA A 201 -18.40 -4.21 9.12
N MET A 202 -17.89 -5.43 8.99
CA MET A 202 -16.49 -5.74 9.29
C MET A 202 -15.53 -5.06 8.29
N ASN A 203 -15.92 -4.93 7.02
CA ASN A 203 -15.17 -4.16 6.02
C ASN A 203 -15.10 -2.66 6.36
N LEU A 204 -16.21 -2.05 6.79
CA LEU A 204 -16.20 -0.65 7.23
C LEU A 204 -15.39 -0.46 8.51
N ARG A 205 -15.42 -1.42 9.44
CA ARG A 205 -14.56 -1.41 10.63
C ARG A 205 -13.08 -1.55 10.27
N CYS A 206 -12.74 -2.30 9.23
CA CYS A 206 -11.38 -2.30 8.69
C CYS A 206 -10.97 -0.89 8.22
N GLY A 207 -11.88 -0.14 7.61
CA GLY A 207 -11.65 1.26 7.23
C GLY A 207 -11.42 2.17 8.44
N GLU A 208 -12.22 2.02 9.49
CA GLU A 208 -12.06 2.73 10.77
C GLU A 208 -10.68 2.52 11.38
N VAL A 209 -10.28 1.26 11.54
CA VAL A 209 -8.99 0.92 12.14
C VAL A 209 -7.83 1.32 11.22
N ASN A 210 -7.99 1.20 9.90
CA ASN A 210 -6.97 1.67 8.97
C ASN A 210 -6.75 3.19 9.03
N LEU A 211 -7.79 3.99 9.30
CA LEU A 211 -7.60 5.43 9.55
C LEU A 211 -6.63 5.67 10.71
N LYS A 212 -6.80 4.91 11.81
CA LYS A 212 -5.90 4.95 12.96
C LYS A 212 -4.49 4.50 12.61
N VAL A 213 -4.34 3.45 11.80
CA VAL A 213 -3.02 2.97 11.36
C VAL A 213 -2.32 4.01 10.47
N MET A 214 -3.03 4.66 9.54
CA MET A 214 -2.41 5.70 8.73
C MET A 214 -2.01 6.92 9.58
N ALA A 215 -2.80 7.27 10.61
CA ALA A 215 -2.41 8.30 11.58
C ALA A 215 -1.16 7.92 12.38
N LEU A 216 -1.05 6.64 12.79
CA LEU A 216 0.11 6.11 13.49
C LEU A 216 1.37 6.17 12.62
N LEU A 217 1.26 5.78 11.34
CA LEU A 217 2.37 5.85 10.39
C LEU A 217 2.76 7.29 10.04
N ASP A 218 1.79 8.19 9.88
CA ASP A 218 2.04 9.62 9.70
C ASP A 218 2.84 10.19 10.88
N ALA A 219 2.41 9.92 12.13
CA ALA A 219 3.13 10.32 13.33
C ALA A 219 4.53 9.69 13.43
N ALA A 220 4.67 8.42 13.03
CA ALA A 220 5.96 7.73 13.01
C ALA A 220 6.94 8.39 12.04
N ASN A 221 6.52 8.62 10.80
CA ASN A 221 7.35 9.23 9.76
C ASN A 221 7.69 10.68 10.08
N THR A 222 6.70 11.50 10.43
CA THR A 222 6.89 12.92 10.71
C THR A 222 7.66 13.15 12.01
N GLY A 223 7.45 12.31 13.02
CA GLY A 223 8.22 12.33 14.27
C GLY A 223 9.69 11.95 14.06
N ALA A 224 9.98 10.95 13.22
CA ALA A 224 11.35 10.53 12.92
C ALA A 224 12.06 11.49 11.96
N TYR A 225 11.37 11.98 10.93
CA TYR A 225 12.01 12.63 9.79
C TYR A 225 11.63 14.10 9.57
N GLY A 226 10.78 14.65 10.45
CA GLY A 226 10.23 16.00 10.36
C GLY A 226 9.03 16.07 9.41
N GLN A 227 8.27 17.16 9.49
CA GLN A 227 7.13 17.36 8.60
C GLN A 227 7.59 17.56 7.14
N PRO A 228 6.94 16.90 6.15
CA PRO A 228 7.21 17.18 4.74
C PRO A 228 7.06 18.65 4.41
N VAL A 229 8.01 19.20 3.67
CA VAL A 229 7.96 20.60 3.19
C VAL A 229 8.11 20.66 1.67
N PRO A 230 7.49 21.64 0.98
CA PRO A 230 7.63 21.82 -0.46
C PRO A 230 9.10 21.82 -0.89
N THR A 231 9.47 20.87 -1.73
CA THR A 231 10.86 20.62 -2.11
C THR A 231 10.96 20.30 -3.61
N PRO A 232 11.75 21.05 -4.39
CA PRO A 232 12.06 20.67 -5.77
C PRO A 232 13.00 19.46 -5.76
N VAL A 233 12.62 18.43 -6.50
CA VAL A 233 13.35 17.15 -6.58
C VAL A 233 13.87 16.97 -7.99
N ARG A 234 15.18 16.81 -8.14
CA ARG A 234 15.80 16.51 -9.42
C ARG A 234 15.32 15.14 -9.94
N VAL A 235 14.95 15.08 -11.21
CA VAL A 235 14.52 13.84 -11.90
C VAL A 235 15.41 13.47 -13.09
N THR A 236 16.62 14.01 -13.10
CA THR A 236 17.62 13.85 -14.16
C THR A 236 18.94 13.34 -13.55
N PRO A 237 19.70 12.49 -14.27
CA PRO A 237 20.98 11.95 -13.82
C PRO A 237 22.00 12.98 -13.32
N VAL A 238 22.81 12.56 -12.35
CA VAL A 238 23.99 13.23 -11.78
C VAL A 238 25.15 12.24 -11.91
N ALA A 239 26.28 12.69 -12.42
CA ALA A 239 27.47 11.89 -12.67
C ALA A 239 27.94 11.17 -11.40
N GLY A 240 28.44 9.94 -11.56
CA GLY A 240 29.02 9.15 -10.50
C GLY A 240 28.29 7.84 -10.20
N LYS A 241 28.81 7.12 -9.19
CA LYS A 241 28.25 5.84 -8.72
C LYS A 241 26.86 6.07 -8.17
N ALA A 242 25.98 5.09 -8.31
CA ALA A 242 24.58 5.28 -7.95
C ALA A 242 23.94 4.06 -7.27
N ILE A 243 23.06 4.32 -6.31
CA ILE A 243 22.11 3.34 -5.76
C ILE A 243 20.70 3.88 -5.94
N LEU A 244 19.78 3.00 -6.36
CA LEU A 244 18.36 3.30 -6.47
C LEU A 244 17.58 2.60 -5.36
N VAL A 245 16.82 3.35 -4.56
CA VAL A 245 15.95 2.80 -3.51
C VAL A 245 14.50 2.89 -3.95
N SER A 246 13.82 1.76 -3.93
CA SER A 246 12.40 1.62 -4.32
C SER A 246 11.61 0.97 -3.20
N GLY A 247 10.30 1.21 -3.18
CA GLY A 247 9.41 0.77 -2.10
C GLY A 247 8.92 1.94 -1.27
N HIS A 248 8.75 1.75 0.04
CA HIS A 248 8.13 2.76 0.92
C HIS A 248 8.89 3.00 2.23
N ASP A 249 9.81 2.11 2.62
CA ASP A 249 10.42 2.14 3.95
C ASP A 249 11.46 3.27 4.08
N LEU A 250 11.11 4.31 4.84
CA LEU A 250 11.97 5.46 5.05
C LEU A 250 13.15 5.16 5.99
N LYS A 251 13.04 4.15 6.86
CA LYS A 251 14.13 3.75 7.76
C LYS A 251 15.23 3.02 7.01
N ASP A 252 14.86 2.19 6.04
CA ASP A 252 15.84 1.55 5.15
C ASP A 252 16.60 2.59 4.32
N LEU A 253 15.90 3.63 3.84
CA LEU A 253 16.56 4.75 3.16
C LEU A 253 17.49 5.52 4.11
N GLU A 254 17.05 5.84 5.32
CA GLU A 254 17.89 6.53 6.32
C GLU A 254 19.17 5.74 6.61
N GLU A 255 19.05 4.44 6.85
CA GLU A 255 20.17 3.57 7.15
C GLU A 255 21.12 3.43 5.96
N LEU A 256 20.59 3.30 4.73
CA LEU A 256 21.41 3.34 3.53
C LEU A 256 22.15 4.67 3.36
N LEU A 257 21.48 5.80 3.62
CA LEU A 257 22.10 7.13 3.54
C LEU A 257 23.25 7.28 4.54
N LYS A 258 23.11 6.75 5.76
CA LYS A 258 24.18 6.71 6.77
C LYS A 258 25.35 5.85 6.28
N GLN A 259 25.09 4.64 5.81
CA GLN A 259 26.13 3.71 5.38
C GLN A 259 26.85 4.14 4.09
N THR A 260 26.19 4.93 3.23
CA THR A 260 26.76 5.43 1.96
C THR A 260 27.49 6.78 2.10
N GLN A 261 27.38 7.43 3.26
CA GLN A 261 27.99 8.74 3.48
C GLN A 261 29.51 8.71 3.25
N GLY A 262 30.00 9.64 2.42
CA GLY A 262 31.43 9.76 2.10
C GLY A 262 31.99 8.71 1.13
N LYS A 263 31.16 7.82 0.57
CA LYS A 263 31.60 6.77 -0.37
C LYS A 263 31.59 7.19 -1.85
N GLY A 264 31.21 8.44 -2.15
CA GLY A 264 31.10 8.93 -3.53
C GLY A 264 29.97 8.26 -4.34
N ILE A 265 28.87 7.90 -3.66
CA ILE A 265 27.69 7.25 -4.24
C ILE A 265 26.50 8.20 -4.14
N ASN A 266 25.88 8.48 -5.27
CA ASN A 266 24.61 9.18 -5.38
C ASN A 266 23.45 8.21 -5.07
N VAL A 267 22.61 8.56 -4.11
CA VAL A 267 21.39 7.82 -3.78
C VAL A 267 20.21 8.46 -4.50
N TYR A 268 19.47 7.64 -5.23
CA TYR A 268 18.23 7.99 -5.91
C TYR A 268 17.04 7.28 -5.27
N THR A 269 15.89 7.92 -5.27
CA THR A 269 14.60 7.28 -4.99
C THR A 269 13.95 6.80 -6.28
N HIS A 270 13.03 5.83 -6.18
CA HIS A 270 12.16 5.39 -7.27
C HIS A 270 10.75 5.11 -6.75
N GLY A 271 9.74 5.36 -7.58
CA GLY A 271 8.35 5.08 -7.28
C GLY A 271 7.87 5.74 -5.98
N GLU A 272 7.40 4.92 -5.05
CA GLU A 272 6.84 5.40 -3.78
C GLU A 272 7.90 5.93 -2.79
N MET A 273 9.18 5.90 -3.12
CA MET A 273 10.22 6.58 -2.33
C MET A 273 10.37 8.07 -2.67
N LEU A 274 9.77 8.57 -3.75
CA LEU A 274 9.83 9.99 -4.15
C LEU A 274 9.51 10.98 -3.00
N PRO A 275 8.49 10.74 -2.16
CA PRO A 275 8.14 11.66 -1.07
C PRO A 275 9.22 11.83 -0.01
N ALA A 276 10.21 10.92 0.08
CA ALA A 276 11.32 11.03 1.04
C ALA A 276 12.07 12.37 0.94
N HIS A 277 12.10 12.96 -0.26
CA HIS A 277 12.72 14.27 -0.50
C HIS A 277 11.99 15.43 0.19
N GLY A 278 10.73 15.28 0.58
CA GLY A 278 10.00 16.28 1.35
C GLY A 278 10.44 16.35 2.82
N TYR A 279 11.00 15.26 3.37
CA TYR A 279 11.31 15.12 4.79
C TYR A 279 12.65 15.78 5.16
N PRO A 280 12.68 16.77 6.07
CA PRO A 280 13.90 17.51 6.43
C PRO A 280 15.07 16.64 6.88
N GLN A 281 14.83 15.58 7.66
CA GLN A 281 15.93 14.74 8.17
C GLN A 281 16.51 13.79 7.12
N LEU A 282 15.78 13.48 6.04
CA LEU A 282 16.30 12.66 4.95
C LEU A 282 17.01 13.52 3.90
N LYS A 283 16.39 14.63 3.49
CA LYS A 283 16.94 15.52 2.46
C LYS A 283 18.18 16.32 2.89
N LYS A 284 18.52 16.32 4.19
CA LYS A 284 19.79 16.92 4.68
C LYS A 284 21.02 16.18 4.17
N HIS A 285 20.88 14.93 3.70
CA HIS A 285 21.95 14.15 3.11
C HIS A 285 22.20 14.61 1.66
N PRO A 286 23.32 15.29 1.35
CA PRO A 286 23.52 15.93 0.05
C PRO A 286 23.67 14.92 -1.10
N HIS A 287 24.00 13.66 -0.79
CA HIS A 287 24.09 12.58 -1.77
C HIS A 287 22.75 11.87 -2.01
N LEU A 288 21.66 12.26 -1.33
CA LEU A 288 20.29 11.95 -1.78
C LEU A 288 19.93 12.92 -2.93
N VAL A 289 20.34 12.60 -4.15
CA VAL A 289 20.44 13.58 -5.23
C VAL A 289 19.15 13.75 -6.05
N GLY A 290 18.21 12.82 -5.99
CA GLY A 290 16.97 12.94 -6.75
C GLY A 290 16.12 11.68 -6.83
N ASN A 291 15.16 11.68 -7.76
CA ASN A 291 14.31 10.54 -8.06
C ASN A 291 14.52 10.07 -9.51
N TYR A 292 14.77 8.79 -9.71
CA TYR A 292 14.94 8.21 -11.05
C TYR A 292 13.67 7.49 -11.50
N GLY A 293 13.35 7.59 -12.79
CA GLY A 293 12.27 6.82 -13.41
C GLY A 293 10.85 7.33 -13.13
N GLY A 294 9.92 6.39 -13.05
CA GLY A 294 8.49 6.61 -12.93
C GLY A 294 7.82 5.74 -11.87
N ALA A 295 6.63 5.24 -12.20
CA ALA A 295 5.94 4.27 -11.37
C ALA A 295 6.45 2.85 -11.60
N TRP A 296 6.14 1.97 -10.65
CA TRP A 296 6.69 0.61 -10.56
C TRP A 296 6.52 -0.26 -11.82
N GLN A 297 5.50 -0.01 -12.65
CA GLN A 297 5.27 -0.84 -13.83
C GLN A 297 6.37 -0.73 -14.88
N ASP A 298 7.07 0.40 -14.94
CA ASP A 298 8.12 0.68 -15.93
C ASP A 298 9.51 0.20 -15.47
N GLN A 299 9.61 -0.30 -14.23
CA GLN A 299 10.89 -0.58 -13.59
C GLN A 299 11.73 -1.62 -14.34
N ALA A 300 11.12 -2.57 -15.06
CA ALA A 300 11.90 -3.54 -15.82
C ALA A 300 12.77 -2.90 -16.90
N ARG A 301 12.35 -1.76 -17.48
CA ARG A 301 13.15 -0.95 -18.41
C ARG A 301 14.04 0.02 -17.67
N GLU A 302 13.52 0.67 -16.63
CA GLU A 302 14.24 1.72 -15.90
C GLU A 302 15.41 1.15 -15.09
N PHE A 303 15.23 0.03 -14.40
CA PHE A 303 16.28 -0.65 -13.63
C PHE A 303 17.37 -1.23 -14.53
N ASP A 304 16.98 -1.68 -15.73
CA ASP A 304 17.91 -2.13 -16.76
C ASP A 304 18.83 -1.00 -17.23
N ALA A 305 18.27 0.19 -17.44
CA ALA A 305 19.00 1.38 -17.84
C ALA A 305 19.77 2.06 -16.69
N PHE A 306 19.37 1.86 -15.42
CA PHE A 306 20.02 2.48 -14.27
C PHE A 306 21.42 1.90 -14.05
N PRO A 307 22.50 2.69 -14.11
CA PRO A 307 23.88 2.19 -14.10
C PRO A 307 24.44 1.99 -12.68
N GLY A 308 23.63 1.43 -11.77
CA GLY A 308 23.93 1.31 -10.34
C GLY A 308 23.24 0.11 -9.68
N ALA A 309 23.38 -0.02 -8.36
CA ALA A 309 22.67 -1.04 -7.59
C ALA A 309 21.24 -0.60 -7.25
N ILE A 310 20.35 -1.55 -7.02
CA ILE A 310 18.93 -1.30 -6.73
C ILE A 310 18.55 -2.01 -5.42
N LEU A 311 17.91 -1.30 -4.50
CA LEU A 311 17.39 -1.85 -3.24
C LEU A 311 15.86 -1.76 -3.22
N MET A 312 15.20 -2.91 -3.08
CA MET A 312 13.75 -3.01 -2.93
C MET A 312 13.37 -3.19 -1.45
N THR A 313 12.77 -2.16 -0.85
CA THR A 313 12.36 -2.17 0.57
C THR A 313 10.97 -2.77 0.79
N THR A 314 10.08 -2.61 -0.21
CA THR A 314 8.70 -3.14 -0.20
C THR A 314 8.27 -3.53 -1.62
N ASN A 315 6.97 -3.81 -1.81
CA ASN A 315 6.37 -3.81 -3.14
C ASN A 315 6.54 -2.43 -3.84
N CYS A 316 6.60 -2.38 -5.18
CA CYS A 316 6.27 -3.45 -6.13
C CYS A 316 7.50 -4.00 -6.86
N ILE A 317 8.02 -5.16 -6.44
CA ILE A 317 9.03 -5.88 -7.24
C ILE A 317 8.35 -6.66 -8.38
N GLN A 318 8.86 -6.49 -9.59
CA GLN A 318 8.54 -7.28 -10.78
C GLN A 318 9.69 -8.24 -11.04
N ARG A 319 9.47 -9.23 -11.90
CA ARG A 319 10.51 -10.16 -12.34
C ARG A 319 11.78 -9.42 -12.79
N PRO A 320 12.90 -9.52 -12.06
CA PRO A 320 14.15 -8.92 -12.48
C PRO A 320 14.62 -9.53 -13.80
N ARG A 321 15.15 -8.68 -14.70
CA ARG A 321 15.83 -9.16 -15.91
C ARG A 321 17.22 -9.64 -15.54
N GLU A 322 17.73 -10.64 -16.26
CA GLU A 322 19.07 -11.20 -16.02
C GLU A 322 20.18 -10.13 -16.14
N THR A 323 19.97 -9.10 -16.95
CA THR A 323 20.87 -7.95 -17.15
C THR A 323 21.12 -7.12 -15.89
N TYR A 324 20.20 -7.09 -14.91
CA TYR A 324 20.38 -6.36 -13.66
C TYR A 324 20.13 -7.22 -12.40
N LYS A 325 19.80 -8.49 -12.56
CA LYS A 325 19.49 -9.40 -11.45
C LYS A 325 20.61 -9.52 -10.42
N ALA A 326 21.86 -9.43 -10.86
CA ALA A 326 23.04 -9.47 -9.98
C ALA A 326 23.27 -8.19 -9.15
N ARG A 327 22.57 -7.09 -9.49
CA ARG A 327 22.72 -5.77 -8.84
C ARG A 327 21.41 -5.21 -8.28
N ILE A 328 20.36 -6.04 -8.20
CA ILE A 328 19.15 -5.75 -7.44
C ILE A 328 19.17 -6.57 -6.16
N PHE A 329 18.71 -5.96 -5.08
CA PHE A 329 18.68 -6.54 -3.74
C PHE A 329 17.29 -6.38 -3.16
N THR A 330 16.90 -7.35 -2.34
CA THR A 330 15.66 -7.27 -1.55
C THR A 330 16.01 -7.10 -0.08
N THR A 331 15.19 -6.39 0.67
CA THR A 331 15.28 -6.36 2.14
C THR A 331 13.87 -6.44 2.75
N GLY A 332 13.81 -6.57 4.08
CA GLY A 332 12.55 -6.74 4.80
C GLY A 332 11.72 -7.92 4.31
N LEU A 333 10.46 -7.66 3.96
CA LEU A 333 9.51 -8.70 3.53
C LEU A 333 9.58 -9.01 2.03
N VAL A 334 10.32 -8.20 1.26
CA VAL A 334 10.48 -8.42 -0.18
C VAL A 334 11.31 -9.66 -0.43
N GLY A 335 10.90 -10.46 -1.42
CA GLY A 335 11.62 -11.66 -1.82
C GLY A 335 11.41 -11.99 -3.29
N TRP A 336 12.48 -12.42 -3.95
CA TRP A 336 12.43 -12.95 -5.31
C TRP A 336 13.44 -14.09 -5.46
N PRO A 337 13.09 -15.24 -6.06
CA PRO A 337 14.00 -16.36 -6.24
C PRO A 337 15.29 -15.98 -6.99
N GLY A 338 16.43 -16.25 -6.35
CA GLY A 338 17.75 -15.97 -6.93
C GLY A 338 18.16 -14.49 -6.92
N VAL A 339 17.47 -13.65 -6.14
CA VAL A 339 17.90 -12.27 -5.84
C VAL A 339 18.45 -12.24 -4.42
N THR A 340 19.60 -11.59 -4.23
CA THR A 340 20.23 -11.46 -2.92
C THR A 340 19.31 -10.70 -1.95
N HIS A 341 19.11 -11.28 -0.77
CA HIS A 341 18.41 -10.63 0.34
C HIS A 341 19.43 -10.05 1.32
N VAL A 342 19.27 -8.78 1.69
CA VAL A 342 20.19 -8.07 2.59
C VAL A 342 19.47 -7.67 3.88
N ASP A 343 20.22 -7.71 4.98
CA ASP A 343 19.74 -7.25 6.27
C ASP A 343 19.84 -5.72 6.36
N LYS A 344 18.87 -5.08 7.02
CA LYS A 344 18.81 -3.63 7.16
C LYS A 344 20.03 -3.07 7.92
N SER A 345 20.67 -3.87 8.77
CA SER A 345 21.88 -3.49 9.51
C SER A 345 23.16 -3.52 8.66
N ASP A 346 23.14 -4.13 7.47
CA ASP A 346 24.31 -4.25 6.60
C ASP A 346 23.93 -4.18 5.11
N PHE A 347 24.01 -2.98 4.54
CA PHE A 347 23.88 -2.76 3.10
C PHE A 347 25.22 -2.86 2.34
N GLY A 348 26.27 -3.43 2.95
CA GLY A 348 27.57 -3.67 2.32
C GLY A 348 27.47 -4.29 0.91
N PRO A 349 26.70 -5.37 0.70
CA PRO A 349 26.52 -5.97 -0.63
C PRO A 349 25.93 -5.01 -1.67
N VAL A 350 25.01 -4.12 -1.27
CA VAL A 350 24.40 -3.11 -2.15
C VAL A 350 25.43 -2.06 -2.54
N ILE A 351 26.22 -1.61 -1.57
CA ILE A 351 27.27 -0.61 -1.72
C ILE A 351 28.38 -1.13 -2.65
N ASP A 352 28.85 -2.36 -2.42
CA ASP A 352 29.89 -2.97 -3.24
C ASP A 352 29.43 -3.15 -4.69
N ALA A 353 28.19 -3.60 -4.89
CA ALA A 353 27.61 -3.69 -6.22
C ALA A 353 27.56 -2.33 -6.92
N ALA A 354 27.18 -1.26 -6.22
CA ALA A 354 27.13 0.10 -6.78
C ALA A 354 28.52 0.63 -7.16
N LEU A 355 29.54 0.37 -6.34
CA LEU A 355 30.93 0.76 -6.62
C LEU A 355 31.49 0.02 -7.85
N ALA A 356 31.08 -1.24 -8.04
CA ALA A 356 31.45 -2.05 -9.20
C ALA A 356 30.75 -1.65 -10.51
N GLN A 357 29.60 -0.94 -10.44
CA GLN A 357 28.91 -0.45 -11.63
C GLN A 357 29.57 0.80 -12.23
N PRO A 358 29.40 1.11 -13.53
CA PRO A 358 29.97 2.31 -14.14
C PRO A 358 29.47 3.60 -13.48
N GLY A 359 28.21 3.67 -13.04
CA GLY A 359 27.56 4.91 -12.64
C GLY A 359 27.10 5.74 -13.85
N PHE A 360 26.52 6.91 -13.58
CA PHE A 360 26.19 7.86 -14.65
C PHE A 360 27.46 8.56 -15.13
N ALA A 361 27.63 8.66 -16.46
CA ALA A 361 28.84 9.21 -17.07
C ALA A 361 28.93 10.74 -16.95
N ALA A 362 27.79 11.43 -16.90
CA ALA A 362 27.71 12.88 -16.85
C ALA A 362 26.40 13.33 -16.17
N ASP A 363 26.39 14.58 -15.73
CA ASP A 363 25.15 15.26 -15.33
C ASP A 363 24.29 15.51 -16.58
N GLU A 364 22.98 15.31 -16.46
CA GLU A 364 22.02 15.84 -17.42
C GLU A 364 21.55 17.25 -17.01
N PRO A 365 21.04 18.08 -17.95
CA PRO A 365 20.43 19.35 -17.60
C PRO A 365 19.32 19.17 -16.57
N GLU A 366 19.40 19.94 -15.49
CA GLU A 366 18.52 19.76 -14.35
C GLU A 366 17.05 19.96 -14.74
N LYS A 367 16.24 18.97 -14.37
CA LYS A 367 14.77 19.07 -14.35
C LYS A 367 14.28 18.65 -12.99
N THR A 368 13.31 19.38 -12.46
CA THR A 368 12.75 19.14 -11.13
C THR A 368 11.25 18.95 -11.17
N ILE A 369 10.73 18.18 -10.21
CA ILE A 369 9.31 18.12 -9.85
C ILE A 369 9.14 18.54 -8.39
N LEU A 370 7.96 19.03 -8.00
CA LEU A 370 7.72 19.54 -6.65
C LEU A 370 7.00 18.49 -5.79
N VAL A 371 7.52 18.23 -4.59
CA VAL A 371 6.93 17.29 -3.61
C VAL A 371 6.81 17.94 -2.23
N GLY A 372 6.18 17.26 -1.28
CA GLY A 372 6.22 17.65 0.14
C GLY A 372 5.05 18.52 0.57
N PHE A 373 3.89 18.38 -0.07
CA PHE A 373 2.65 19.03 0.32
C PHE A 373 1.83 18.16 1.29
N GLY A 374 2.48 17.68 2.37
CA GLY A 374 1.78 17.01 3.47
C GLY A 374 0.77 17.95 4.15
N HIS A 375 -0.04 17.42 5.06
CA HIS A 375 -1.12 18.22 5.68
C HIS A 375 -0.60 19.51 6.32
N ASP A 376 0.50 19.49 7.08
CA ASP A 376 1.05 20.71 7.69
C ASP A 376 1.49 21.76 6.67
N ALA A 377 2.09 21.35 5.54
CA ALA A 377 2.49 22.28 4.48
C ALA A 377 1.28 22.95 3.82
N VAL A 378 0.21 22.19 3.56
CA VAL A 378 -1.02 22.71 2.95
C VAL A 378 -1.80 23.57 3.94
N LEU A 379 -1.91 23.11 5.19
CA LEU A 379 -2.62 23.83 6.25
C LEU A 379 -1.90 25.12 6.67
N GLY A 380 -0.56 25.15 6.58
CA GLY A 380 0.24 26.36 6.79
C GLY A 380 -0.07 27.51 5.81
N VAL A 381 -0.73 27.21 4.69
CA VAL A 381 -1.21 28.21 3.71
C VAL A 381 -2.74 28.20 3.56
N ALA A 382 -3.46 27.61 4.52
CA ALA A 382 -4.91 27.44 4.45
C ALA A 382 -5.67 28.75 4.23
N ASP A 383 -5.28 29.85 4.89
CA ASP A 383 -5.93 31.15 4.73
C ASP A 383 -5.90 31.62 3.28
N LYS A 384 -4.74 31.51 2.63
CA LYS A 384 -4.57 31.86 1.21
C LYS A 384 -5.41 30.97 0.29
N VAL A 385 -5.49 29.67 0.60
CA VAL A 385 -6.33 28.71 -0.14
C VAL A 385 -7.81 29.06 0.02
N ILE A 386 -8.25 29.34 1.24
CA ILE A 386 -9.64 29.71 1.57
C ILE A 386 -10.02 31.03 0.89
N GLU A 387 -9.14 32.03 0.93
CA GLU A 387 -9.33 33.31 0.23
C GLU A 387 -9.47 33.11 -1.27
N ALA A 388 -8.59 32.31 -1.88
CA ALA A 388 -8.65 32.03 -3.31
C ALA A 388 -9.95 31.30 -3.71
N VAL A 389 -10.46 30.40 -2.87
CA VAL A 389 -11.76 29.75 -3.09
C VAL A 389 -12.90 30.75 -2.95
N LYS A 390 -12.93 31.55 -1.88
CA LYS A 390 -13.98 32.57 -1.64
C LYS A 390 -14.01 33.66 -2.71
N ALA A 391 -12.84 34.01 -3.26
CA ALA A 391 -12.72 34.96 -4.36
C ALA A 391 -13.07 34.37 -5.73
N GLY A 392 -13.35 33.06 -5.81
CA GLY A 392 -13.63 32.35 -7.07
C GLY A 392 -12.40 32.11 -7.95
N ALA A 393 -11.19 32.35 -7.44
CA ALA A 393 -9.94 32.08 -8.16
C ALA A 393 -9.63 30.58 -8.23
N ILE A 394 -10.00 29.83 -7.18
CA ILE A 394 -9.99 28.36 -7.18
C ILE A 394 -11.43 27.87 -7.12
N ARG A 395 -11.88 27.25 -8.21
CA ARG A 395 -13.25 26.74 -8.31
C ARG A 395 -13.42 25.37 -7.65
N ARG A 396 -12.44 24.48 -7.79
CA ARG A 396 -12.53 23.09 -7.33
C ARG A 396 -11.16 22.45 -7.17
N PHE A 397 -11.05 21.57 -6.18
CA PHE A 397 -9.94 20.65 -5.98
C PHE A 397 -10.29 19.27 -6.55
N PHE A 398 -9.30 18.62 -7.14
CA PHE A 398 -9.40 17.24 -7.60
C PHE A 398 -8.31 16.42 -6.90
N LEU A 399 -8.70 15.41 -6.12
CA LEU A 399 -7.76 14.38 -5.69
C LEU A 399 -7.65 13.35 -6.80
N ILE A 400 -6.56 13.42 -7.58
CA ILE A 400 -6.23 12.47 -8.62
C ILE A 400 -5.04 11.66 -8.14
N GLY A 401 -5.21 10.37 -7.85
CA GLY A 401 -4.13 9.61 -7.24
C GLY A 401 -4.50 8.16 -6.94
N GLY A 402 -3.68 7.52 -6.10
CA GLY A 402 -3.77 6.09 -5.81
C GLY A 402 -2.73 5.29 -6.60
N CYS A 403 -2.98 4.02 -6.89
CA CYS A 403 -1.93 3.15 -7.43
C CYS A 403 -1.95 3.06 -8.96
N ASP A 404 -0.77 3.24 -9.58
CA ASP A 404 -0.57 3.02 -11.01
C ASP A 404 -0.42 1.53 -11.37
N GLY A 405 -0.45 1.21 -12.67
CA GLY A 405 -0.23 -0.14 -13.19
C GLY A 405 -0.07 -0.18 -14.70
N ALA A 406 0.16 -1.38 -15.27
CA ALA A 406 0.49 -1.56 -16.68
C ALA A 406 -0.74 -1.67 -17.63
N LYS A 407 -1.97 -1.70 -17.10
CA LYS A 407 -3.18 -1.93 -17.91
C LYS A 407 -3.43 -0.73 -18.82
N SER A 408 -3.80 -0.99 -20.08
CA SER A 408 -4.27 0.04 -20.99
C SER A 408 -5.53 0.74 -20.44
N GLY A 409 -5.73 1.99 -20.85
CA GLY A 409 -6.81 2.85 -20.33
C GLY A 409 -6.39 3.78 -19.20
N ARG A 410 -5.23 3.57 -18.56
CA ARG A 410 -4.72 4.48 -17.51
C ARG A 410 -4.25 5.85 -18.02
N ASN A 411 -4.16 6.04 -19.34
CA ASN A 411 -3.98 7.37 -19.95
C ASN A 411 -5.14 8.31 -19.60
N TYR A 412 -6.31 7.76 -19.24
CA TYR A 412 -7.42 8.50 -18.64
C TYR A 412 -6.94 9.49 -17.57
N TYR A 413 -6.06 9.08 -16.65
CA TYR A 413 -5.63 9.97 -15.55
C TYR A 413 -4.73 11.11 -16.03
N THR A 414 -3.91 10.87 -17.07
CA THR A 414 -3.12 11.92 -17.73
C THR A 414 -4.04 12.91 -18.45
N GLU A 415 -4.96 12.39 -19.27
CA GLU A 415 -5.93 13.17 -20.04
C GLU A 415 -6.85 13.98 -19.12
N PHE A 416 -7.33 13.37 -18.04
CA PHE A 416 -8.17 14.03 -17.04
C PHE A 416 -7.42 15.18 -16.38
N ALA A 417 -6.20 14.95 -15.87
CA ALA A 417 -5.41 16.01 -15.24
C ALA A 417 -5.12 17.17 -16.20
N GLN A 418 -4.76 16.89 -17.45
CA GLN A 418 -4.47 17.90 -18.47
C GLN A 418 -5.69 18.71 -18.90
N ALA A 419 -6.86 18.06 -18.99
CA ALA A 419 -8.09 18.69 -19.42
C ALA A 419 -8.77 19.52 -18.32
N LEU A 420 -8.30 19.44 -17.07
CA LEU A 420 -8.85 20.26 -15.99
C LEU A 420 -8.69 21.76 -16.28
N PRO A 421 -9.77 22.55 -16.10
CA PRO A 421 -9.73 24.00 -16.21
C PRO A 421 -8.64 24.63 -15.31
N LYS A 422 -8.10 25.75 -15.78
CA LYS A 422 -6.95 26.42 -15.16
C LYS A 422 -7.24 27.00 -13.76
N ASP A 423 -8.51 27.10 -13.39
CA ASP A 423 -9.01 27.52 -12.07
C ASP A 423 -9.22 26.35 -11.10
N CYS A 424 -8.76 25.14 -11.46
CA CYS A 424 -8.80 23.96 -10.60
C CYS A 424 -7.41 23.57 -10.10
N VAL A 425 -7.35 23.01 -8.88
CA VAL A 425 -6.11 22.51 -8.24
C VAL A 425 -6.17 20.98 -8.12
N ILE A 426 -5.04 20.32 -8.35
CA ILE A 426 -4.86 18.87 -8.27
C ILE A 426 -4.11 18.55 -6.97
N LEU A 427 -4.73 17.76 -6.11
CA LEU A 427 -4.06 17.02 -5.06
C LEU A 427 -3.69 15.64 -5.64
N THR A 428 -2.46 15.18 -5.43
CA THR A 428 -2.06 13.83 -5.83
C THR A 428 -1.32 13.12 -4.73
N LEU A 429 -1.38 11.79 -4.77
CA LEU A 429 -0.74 10.89 -3.82
C LEU A 429 -0.50 9.54 -4.48
N ALA A 430 0.44 8.79 -3.92
CA ALA A 430 0.84 7.48 -4.38
C ALA A 430 1.33 7.45 -5.84
N CYS A 431 1.74 6.28 -6.33
CA CYS A 431 2.41 6.14 -7.62
C CYS A 431 1.54 6.51 -8.84
N GLY A 432 0.22 6.63 -8.70
CA GLY A 432 -0.66 7.18 -9.73
C GLY A 432 -0.26 8.60 -10.19
N LYS A 433 0.43 9.36 -9.32
CA LYS A 433 1.01 10.66 -9.64
C LYS A 433 1.89 10.64 -10.89
N TYR A 434 2.58 9.54 -11.17
CA TYR A 434 3.52 9.44 -12.29
C TYR A 434 2.86 9.53 -13.66
N ARG A 435 1.52 9.44 -13.72
CA ARG A 435 0.75 9.71 -14.94
C ARG A 435 0.83 11.16 -15.40
N PHE A 436 1.10 12.10 -14.50
CA PHE A 436 1.04 13.54 -14.82
C PHE A 436 1.99 14.42 -14.01
N ASN A 437 2.71 13.93 -13.00
CA ASN A 437 3.54 14.76 -12.10
C ASN A 437 4.78 15.42 -12.75
N LYS A 438 5.10 15.06 -13.99
CA LYS A 438 6.16 15.70 -14.79
C LYS A 438 5.62 16.77 -15.74
N LEU A 439 4.31 17.03 -15.74
CA LEU A 439 3.68 18.06 -16.54
C LEU A 439 3.68 19.39 -15.79
N ASP A 440 3.74 20.49 -16.54
CA ASP A 440 3.60 21.83 -15.98
C ASP A 440 2.12 22.23 -15.94
N PHE A 441 1.61 22.42 -14.72
CA PHE A 441 0.25 22.89 -14.48
C PHE A 441 0.17 24.38 -14.14
N GLY A 442 1.31 25.06 -13.93
CA GLY A 442 1.37 26.43 -13.43
C GLY A 442 0.89 26.60 -11.98
N ASP A 443 0.52 27.83 -11.63
CA ASP A 443 0.01 28.21 -10.31
C ASP A 443 -1.25 29.09 -10.42
N ILE A 444 -1.97 29.21 -9.30
CA ILE A 444 -3.09 30.15 -9.12
C ILE A 444 -2.72 31.07 -7.96
N GLY A 445 -2.36 32.32 -8.26
CA GLY A 445 -1.98 33.30 -7.24
C GLY A 445 -0.77 32.87 -6.40
N GLY A 446 0.18 32.15 -7.01
CA GLY A 446 1.36 31.57 -6.35
C GLY A 446 1.09 30.28 -5.57
N ILE A 447 -0.08 29.65 -5.70
CA ILE A 447 -0.36 28.30 -5.21
C ILE A 447 -0.15 27.33 -6.38
N PRO A 448 0.83 26.40 -6.35
CA PRO A 448 1.01 25.43 -7.41
C PRO A 448 -0.28 24.64 -7.70
N ARG A 449 -0.62 24.46 -8.97
CA ARG A 449 -1.83 23.72 -9.35
C ARG A 449 -1.70 22.21 -9.14
N LEU A 450 -0.50 21.69 -8.95
CA LEU A 450 -0.25 20.30 -8.60
C LEU A 450 0.43 20.22 -7.23
N LEU A 451 -0.25 19.60 -6.27
CA LEU A 451 0.22 19.41 -4.91
C LEU A 451 0.38 17.91 -4.63
N ASP A 452 1.62 17.43 -4.62
CA ASP A 452 1.96 16.06 -4.24
C ASP A 452 2.04 15.91 -2.72
N VAL A 453 1.04 15.23 -2.17
CA VAL A 453 0.87 15.04 -0.71
C VAL A 453 1.67 13.85 -0.17
N GLY A 454 2.25 13.01 -1.05
CA GLY A 454 3.16 11.94 -0.65
C GLY A 454 2.81 10.54 -1.17
N GLN A 455 3.12 9.53 -0.37
CA GLN A 455 2.89 8.10 -0.63
C GLN A 455 1.41 7.74 -0.56
N CYS A 456 1.06 6.46 -0.77
CA CYS A 456 -0.29 5.97 -0.53
C CYS A 456 -0.78 6.17 0.91
N ASN A 457 0.05 5.94 1.93
CA ASN A 457 -0.29 6.22 3.34
C ASN A 457 -0.61 7.69 3.61
N ASP A 458 -0.06 8.61 2.81
CA ASP A 458 -0.34 10.05 2.95
C ASP A 458 -1.75 10.43 2.45
N ALA A 459 -2.58 9.42 2.10
CA ALA A 459 -4.03 9.56 2.10
C ALA A 459 -4.57 10.07 3.45
N TYR A 460 -3.88 9.79 4.56
CA TYR A 460 -4.18 10.43 5.84
C TYR A 460 -4.04 11.96 5.76
N SER A 461 -2.94 12.47 5.20
CA SER A 461 -2.75 13.91 4.98
C SER A 461 -3.87 14.51 4.11
N ALA A 462 -4.27 13.82 3.02
CA ALA A 462 -5.39 14.26 2.19
C ALA A 462 -6.73 14.32 2.95
N ILE A 463 -6.99 13.36 3.84
CA ILE A 463 -8.16 13.36 4.73
C ILE A 463 -8.09 14.54 5.71
N GLN A 464 -6.94 14.79 6.34
CA GLN A 464 -6.77 15.93 7.26
C GLN A 464 -6.99 17.27 6.57
N ILE A 465 -6.49 17.43 5.34
CA ILE A 465 -6.73 18.62 4.52
C ILE A 465 -8.23 18.80 4.26
N ALA A 466 -8.93 17.75 3.83
CA ALA A 466 -10.37 17.83 3.59
C ALA A 466 -11.17 18.17 4.85
N LEU A 467 -10.83 17.59 6.01
CA LEU A 467 -11.46 17.89 7.30
C LEU A 467 -11.22 19.34 7.72
N ALA A 468 -10.00 19.84 7.56
CA ALA A 468 -9.68 21.23 7.88
C ALA A 468 -10.44 22.22 6.98
N LEU A 469 -10.53 21.95 5.68
CA LEU A 469 -11.32 22.75 4.76
C LEU A 469 -12.82 22.70 5.11
N SER A 470 -13.35 21.52 5.44
CA SER A 470 -14.74 21.34 5.90
C SER A 470 -15.03 22.22 7.12
N ASN A 471 -14.14 22.23 8.10
CA ASN A 471 -14.25 23.08 9.28
C ASN A 471 -14.16 24.57 8.94
N ALA A 472 -13.23 24.97 8.07
CA ALA A 472 -13.02 26.35 7.68
C ALA A 472 -14.21 26.94 6.89
N PHE A 473 -14.82 26.14 6.00
CA PHE A 473 -16.01 26.53 5.24
C PHE A 473 -17.32 26.30 6.00
N LYS A 474 -17.28 25.59 7.15
CA LYS A 474 -18.46 25.17 7.91
C LYS A 474 -19.45 24.38 7.04
N THR A 475 -18.90 23.46 6.25
CA THR A 475 -19.63 22.70 5.24
C THR A 475 -19.25 21.24 5.35
N PRO A 476 -20.18 20.28 5.25
CA PRO A 476 -19.86 18.85 5.25
C PRO A 476 -18.79 18.49 4.21
N VAL A 477 -17.95 17.49 4.49
CA VAL A 477 -16.84 17.10 3.59
C VAL A 477 -17.32 16.77 2.17
N ASN A 478 -18.47 16.10 2.04
CA ASN A 478 -19.06 15.75 0.74
C ASN A 478 -19.57 16.97 -0.06
N ASP A 479 -19.77 18.11 0.59
CA ASP A 479 -20.25 19.35 0.00
C ASP A 479 -19.10 20.33 -0.31
N LEU A 480 -17.86 19.96 0.03
CA LEU A 480 -16.68 20.72 -0.36
C LEU A 480 -16.55 20.76 -1.88
N PRO A 481 -15.90 21.80 -2.44
CA PRO A 481 -15.49 21.81 -3.84
C PRO A 481 -14.29 20.88 -4.05
N LEU A 482 -14.43 19.60 -3.69
CA LEU A 482 -13.44 18.54 -3.79
C LEU A 482 -14.05 17.34 -4.52
N SER A 483 -13.33 16.78 -5.48
CA SER A 483 -13.75 15.58 -6.21
C SER A 483 -12.63 14.53 -6.22
N LEU A 484 -12.99 13.27 -5.98
CA LEU A 484 -12.04 12.16 -5.85
C LEU A 484 -12.07 11.32 -7.12
N VAL A 485 -10.92 11.22 -7.79
CA VAL A 485 -10.70 10.45 -9.01
C VAL A 485 -9.54 9.49 -8.77
N LEU A 486 -9.87 8.30 -8.27
CA LEU A 486 -8.92 7.36 -7.73
C LEU A 486 -8.55 6.27 -8.74
N SER A 487 -7.26 5.95 -8.73
CA SER A 487 -6.67 4.77 -9.35
C SER A 487 -6.36 3.74 -8.26
N TRP A 488 -6.50 2.47 -8.58
CA TRP A 488 -6.08 1.40 -7.67
C TRP A 488 -5.35 0.29 -8.43
N TYR A 489 -4.61 -0.51 -7.68
CA TYR A 489 -3.89 -1.66 -8.20
C TYR A 489 -3.84 -2.77 -7.15
N GLU A 490 -3.31 -2.48 -5.97
CA GLU A 490 -3.07 -3.48 -4.93
C GLU A 490 -3.81 -3.13 -3.61
N GLN A 491 -3.44 -3.82 -2.53
CA GLN A 491 -4.26 -3.93 -1.33
C GLN A 491 -4.17 -2.71 -0.40
N LYS A 492 -3.07 -1.94 -0.45
CA LYS A 492 -3.00 -0.64 0.25
C LYS A 492 -4.03 0.35 -0.27
N ALA A 493 -4.32 0.33 -1.58
CA ALA A 493 -5.44 1.10 -2.12
C ALA A 493 -6.82 0.60 -1.65
N VAL A 494 -6.97 -0.71 -1.39
CA VAL A 494 -8.22 -1.30 -0.89
C VAL A 494 -8.52 -0.81 0.53
N CYS A 495 -7.55 -0.83 1.46
CA CYS A 495 -7.79 -0.35 2.82
C CYS A 495 -8.03 1.16 2.89
N ILE A 496 -7.40 1.95 2.00
CA ILE A 496 -7.71 3.38 1.84
C ILE A 496 -9.16 3.56 1.37
N LEU A 497 -9.60 2.80 0.35
CA LEU A 497 -10.99 2.87 -0.10
C LEU A 497 -11.95 2.54 1.05
N LEU A 498 -11.72 1.47 1.81
CA LEU A 498 -12.52 1.13 2.98
C LEU A 498 -12.56 2.25 4.02
N THR A 499 -11.43 2.96 4.21
CA THR A 499 -11.36 4.13 5.09
C THR A 499 -12.27 5.26 4.61
N LEU A 500 -12.23 5.58 3.31
CA LEU A 500 -13.07 6.62 2.72
C LEU A 500 -14.57 6.25 2.82
N LEU A 501 -14.91 4.97 2.59
CA LEU A 501 -16.28 4.47 2.75
C LEU A 501 -16.74 4.54 4.21
N HIS A 502 -15.88 4.18 5.17
CA HIS A 502 -16.15 4.32 6.60
C HIS A 502 -16.44 5.78 6.99
N LEU A 503 -15.65 6.72 6.47
CA LEU A 503 -15.85 8.17 6.67
C LEU A 503 -17.10 8.73 5.96
N GLY A 504 -17.84 7.89 5.23
CA GLY A 504 -19.04 8.31 4.51
C GLY A 504 -18.74 9.21 3.31
N ILE A 505 -17.53 9.13 2.74
CA ILE A 505 -17.17 9.87 1.53
C ILE A 505 -17.95 9.29 0.35
N ARG A 506 -18.57 10.17 -0.43
CA ARG A 506 -19.42 9.80 -1.57
C ARG A 506 -18.85 10.31 -2.88
N ASN A 507 -19.42 9.84 -4.00
CA ASN A 507 -19.10 10.30 -5.35
C ASN A 507 -17.63 10.08 -5.77
N ILE A 508 -17.01 9.02 -5.24
CA ILE A 508 -15.65 8.62 -5.62
C ILE A 508 -15.71 8.02 -7.02
N ARG A 509 -14.92 8.54 -7.95
CA ARG A 509 -14.63 7.87 -9.22
C ARG A 509 -13.46 6.91 -9.06
N ILE A 510 -13.60 5.68 -9.52
CA ILE A 510 -12.57 4.65 -9.34
C ILE A 510 -12.29 3.86 -10.63
N GLY A 511 -11.03 3.56 -10.88
CA GLY A 511 -10.61 2.85 -12.09
C GLY A 511 -9.16 2.32 -12.07
N PRO A 512 -8.67 1.80 -13.22
CA PRO A 512 -9.34 1.79 -14.52
C PRO A 512 -10.38 0.67 -14.68
N SER A 513 -10.51 -0.23 -13.71
CA SER A 513 -11.60 -1.19 -13.63
C SER A 513 -12.03 -1.40 -12.19
N LEU A 514 -13.24 -1.92 -11.97
CA LEU A 514 -13.69 -2.32 -10.64
C LEU A 514 -12.98 -3.60 -10.17
N PRO A 515 -12.82 -3.82 -8.86
CA PRO A 515 -12.22 -5.03 -8.34
C PRO A 515 -12.95 -6.31 -8.73
N ALA A 516 -12.20 -7.29 -9.25
CA ALA A 516 -12.71 -8.59 -9.70
C ALA A 516 -13.33 -9.44 -8.58
N PHE A 517 -13.05 -9.12 -7.32
CA PHE A 517 -13.61 -9.76 -6.14
C PHE A 517 -14.95 -9.14 -5.69
N LEU A 518 -15.47 -8.12 -6.39
CA LEU A 518 -16.80 -7.55 -6.12
C LEU A 518 -17.76 -7.97 -7.24
N THR A 519 -18.83 -8.66 -6.87
CA THR A 519 -19.91 -9.02 -7.81
C THR A 519 -20.76 -7.80 -8.15
N PRO A 520 -21.54 -7.84 -9.25
CA PRO A 520 -22.46 -6.75 -9.57
C PRO A 520 -23.42 -6.38 -8.43
N ALA A 521 -23.90 -7.37 -7.66
CA ALA A 521 -24.78 -7.13 -6.52
C ALA A 521 -24.06 -6.34 -5.41
N VAL A 522 -22.82 -6.72 -5.06
CA VAL A 522 -22.02 -6.01 -4.07
C VAL A 522 -21.65 -4.61 -4.55
N VAL A 523 -21.29 -4.46 -5.82
CA VAL A 523 -21.03 -3.14 -6.43
C VAL A 523 -22.26 -2.25 -6.32
N ASN A 524 -23.46 -2.76 -6.61
CA ASN A 524 -24.69 -1.99 -6.49
C ASN A 524 -24.93 -1.49 -5.05
N VAL A 525 -24.62 -2.29 -4.02
CA VAL A 525 -24.69 -1.83 -2.63
C VAL A 525 -23.74 -0.66 -2.37
N LEU A 526 -22.52 -0.71 -2.92
CA LEU A 526 -21.55 0.39 -2.80
C LEU A 526 -22.00 1.64 -3.58
N VAL A 527 -22.62 1.46 -4.75
CA VAL A 527 -23.20 2.54 -5.55
C VAL A 527 -24.36 3.20 -4.80
N GLU A 528 -25.31 2.44 -4.29
CA GLU A 528 -26.49 2.98 -3.59
C GLU A 528 -26.10 3.74 -2.31
N LYS A 529 -25.18 3.19 -1.52
CA LYS A 529 -24.75 3.80 -0.26
C LYS A 529 -23.79 4.98 -0.47
N PHE A 530 -22.80 4.82 -1.33
CA PHE A 530 -21.65 5.75 -1.43
C PHE A 530 -21.56 6.47 -2.77
N ALA A 531 -22.42 6.19 -3.74
CA ALA A 531 -22.30 6.71 -5.10
C ALA A 531 -20.92 6.45 -5.73
N LEU A 532 -20.32 5.29 -5.41
CA LEU A 532 -19.06 4.85 -6.00
C LEU A 532 -19.26 4.67 -7.51
N THR A 533 -18.47 5.37 -8.31
CA THR A 533 -18.70 5.49 -9.76
C THR A 533 -17.49 4.95 -10.53
N PRO A 534 -17.64 3.97 -11.43
CA PRO A 534 -16.56 3.60 -12.36
C PRO A 534 -16.23 4.79 -13.29
N ILE A 535 -14.95 4.98 -13.62
CA ILE A 535 -14.56 6.00 -14.60
C ILE A 535 -15.13 5.71 -16.00
N THR A 536 -15.35 6.76 -16.81
CA THR A 536 -15.67 6.63 -18.24
C THR A 536 -14.53 7.20 -19.10
N THR A 537 -14.77 8.28 -19.84
CA THR A 537 -13.76 9.08 -20.53
C THR A 537 -13.44 10.32 -19.69
N ALA A 538 -12.23 10.85 -19.84
CA ALA A 538 -11.81 12.01 -19.07
C ALA A 538 -12.75 13.21 -19.26
N GLN A 539 -13.20 13.45 -20.50
CA GLN A 539 -14.08 14.56 -20.86
C GLN A 539 -15.47 14.42 -20.26
N GLU A 540 -16.08 13.23 -20.35
CA GLU A 540 -17.40 12.97 -19.78
C GLU A 540 -17.39 13.08 -18.25
N ASP A 541 -16.34 12.57 -17.60
CA ASP A 541 -16.22 12.64 -16.15
C ASP A 541 -15.97 14.06 -15.65
N ILE A 542 -15.14 14.85 -16.33
CA ILE A 542 -14.95 16.27 -16.02
C ILE A 542 -16.27 17.01 -16.16
N LYS A 543 -16.97 16.81 -17.29
CA LYS A 543 -18.28 17.43 -17.55
C LYS A 543 -19.29 17.09 -16.45
N ALA A 544 -19.39 15.81 -16.09
CA ALA A 544 -20.29 15.33 -15.06
C ALA A 544 -19.92 15.87 -13.65
N ILE A 545 -18.64 16.01 -13.32
CA ILE A 545 -18.20 16.57 -12.03
C ILE A 545 -18.46 18.08 -11.94
N LEU A 546 -18.22 18.81 -13.04
CA LEU A 546 -18.37 20.26 -13.08
C LEU A 546 -19.82 20.71 -13.35
N GLY A 547 -20.69 19.80 -13.79
CA GLY A 547 -22.08 20.11 -14.13
C GLY A 547 -22.23 20.91 -15.43
N GLU A 548 -21.30 20.70 -16.37
CA GLU A 548 -21.22 21.39 -17.67
C GLU A 548 -21.90 20.61 -18.80
#